data_AF-A0A135TGI7-F1
#
_entry.id   AF-A0A135TGI7-F1
#
_cell.length_a   1.000
_cell.length_b   1.000
_cell.length_c   1.000
_cell.angle_alpha   90.00
_cell.angle_beta   90.00
_cell.angle_gamma   90.00
#
_symmetry.space_group_name_H-M   'P 1'
#
loop_
_entity.id
_entity.type
_entity.pdbx_description
1 polymer ?
#
loop_
_entity_poly.entity_id
_entity_poly.type
_entity_poly.pdbx_seq_one_letter_code
_entity_poly.pdbx_strand_id
1 'polypeptide(L)'
;MKFFALLTYCTAAIASVVPLATDLTNVDVQVRDAGEVFETADSVSLAKLLSRDSASAYEEARRAAGRSLSAGTYYYFMNCNEMVEGDYNRATTNKGRWMMDTYSCAHVGLVVGKTSWLGRKFKAHYIHIRTFSDGLGQTHHDYNPYEHQRLIWGGKTTESKANLNRLVDAGRSWLNGAMVITEEHNCMAHYEYLASLL
;
A
#
# COMPACT_ATOMS: atom_id res chain seq x y z
N MET A 1 -60.82 13.33 47.58
CA MET A 1 -60.13 14.64 47.48
C MET A 1 -58.91 14.64 48.38
N LYS A 2 -57.70 14.69 47.81
CA LYS A 2 -56.60 15.61 48.17
C LYS A 2 -55.35 15.21 47.37
N PHE A 3 -54.97 16.13 46.49
CA PHE A 3 -53.72 16.18 45.76
C PHE A 3 -52.56 16.46 46.72
N PHE A 4 -51.42 15.81 46.51
CA PHE A 4 -50.11 16.44 46.75
C PHE A 4 -49.18 16.04 45.61
N ALA A 5 -48.90 17.03 44.77
CA ALA A 5 -47.78 17.03 43.85
C ALA A 5 -46.51 17.41 44.65
N LEU A 6 -45.38 16.76 44.36
CA LEU A 6 -44.06 17.35 44.54
C LEU A 6 -43.09 16.75 43.53
N LEU A 7 -42.41 17.67 42.87
CA LEU A 7 -41.52 17.56 41.72
C LEU A 7 -40.11 17.09 42.09
N THR A 8 -39.38 16.65 41.05
CA THR A 8 -37.92 16.71 40.85
C THR A 8 -37.07 15.77 41.74
N TYR A 9 -36.15 14.94 41.21
CA TYR A 9 -35.01 15.29 40.35
C TYR A 9 -34.50 14.05 39.58
N CYS A 10 -34.21 14.20 38.29
CA CYS A 10 -33.36 13.28 37.52
C CYS A 10 -31.91 13.40 38.02
N THR A 11 -31.34 12.33 38.56
CA THR A 11 -29.88 12.20 38.65
C THR A 11 -29.46 11.17 37.60
N ALA A 12 -28.98 11.70 36.48
CA ALA A 12 -28.28 10.92 35.48
C ALA A 12 -27.00 10.37 36.12
N ALA A 13 -26.90 9.05 36.16
CA ALA A 13 -25.66 8.36 36.48
C ALA A 13 -24.67 8.58 35.32
N ILE A 14 -23.83 9.61 35.44
CA ILE A 14 -22.67 9.77 34.57
C ILE A 14 -21.53 9.00 35.25
N ALA A 15 -21.54 7.69 35.09
CA ALA A 15 -20.32 6.92 35.22
C ALA A 15 -19.45 7.33 34.03
N SER A 16 -18.58 8.31 34.26
CA SER A 16 -17.50 8.66 33.33
C SER A 16 -16.52 7.49 33.29
N VAL A 17 -16.86 6.46 32.52
CA VAL A 17 -15.89 5.50 32.04
C VAL A 17 -15.02 6.29 31.08
N VAL A 18 -13.90 6.80 31.60
CA VAL A 18 -12.79 7.26 30.77
C VAL A 18 -12.48 6.10 29.83
N PRO A 19 -12.63 6.25 28.50
CA PRO A 19 -12.07 5.26 27.62
C PRO A 19 -10.57 5.37 27.81
N LEU A 20 -10.04 4.38 28.52
CA LEU A 20 -8.63 4.07 28.60
C LEU A 20 -8.08 4.21 27.19
N ALA A 21 -7.14 5.14 27.00
CA ALA A 21 -6.36 5.25 25.78
C ALA A 21 -5.61 3.92 25.60
N THR A 22 -6.28 2.96 24.97
CA THR A 22 -5.70 1.69 24.57
C THR A 22 -4.70 2.00 23.47
N ASP A 23 -3.44 1.91 23.85
CA ASP A 23 -2.31 1.46 23.03
C ASP A 23 -2.40 1.78 21.53
N LEU A 24 -1.92 2.98 21.17
CA LEU A 24 -1.43 3.29 19.83
C LEU A 24 0.02 2.78 19.62
N THR A 25 0.42 1.73 20.34
CA THR A 25 1.75 1.14 20.21
C THR A 25 1.68 0.00 19.18
N ASN A 26 2.50 0.10 18.13
CA ASN A 26 2.72 -0.87 17.04
C ASN A 26 1.96 -0.68 15.72
N VAL A 27 1.65 0.56 15.33
CA VAL A 27 1.78 0.91 13.90
C VAL A 27 3.20 1.40 13.74
N ASP A 28 3.93 0.89 12.75
CA ASP A 28 5.31 1.31 12.44
C ASP A 28 5.26 2.75 11.91
N VAL A 29 5.15 3.72 12.84
CA VAL A 29 5.01 5.15 12.54
C VAL A 29 6.38 5.68 12.14
N GLN A 30 6.57 5.89 10.84
CA GLN A 30 7.78 6.54 10.34
C GLN A 30 7.64 8.06 10.40
N VAL A 31 8.68 8.75 10.86
CA VAL A 31 8.75 10.22 10.80
C VAL A 31 9.07 10.60 9.36
N ARG A 32 8.33 11.56 8.78
CA ARG A 32 8.70 12.14 7.49
C ARG A 32 10.02 12.89 7.65
N ASP A 33 11.13 12.29 7.26
CA ASP A 33 12.38 13.04 7.13
C ASP A 33 12.22 14.03 5.97
N ALA A 34 12.68 15.27 6.15
CA ALA A 34 12.62 16.34 5.14
C ALA A 34 13.55 16.08 3.92
N GLY A 35 13.99 14.83 3.76
CA GLY A 35 14.80 14.34 2.66
C GLY A 35 14.69 12.83 2.54
N GLU A 36 13.58 12.30 2.02
CA GLU A 36 13.64 11.09 1.17
C GLU A 36 14.44 11.44 -0.11
N VAL A 37 15.73 11.73 0.10
CA VAL A 37 16.74 11.90 -0.93
C VAL A 37 17.38 10.54 -1.06
N PHE A 38 17.06 9.87 -2.18
CA PHE A 38 17.86 8.89 -2.89
C PHE A 38 18.88 8.11 -2.05
N GLU A 39 18.66 6.80 -1.87
CA GLU A 39 19.72 5.89 -1.47
C GLU A 39 20.92 6.03 -2.43
N THR A 40 21.97 6.70 -1.96
CA THR A 40 23.29 6.69 -2.58
C THR A 40 23.94 5.34 -2.28
N ALA A 41 23.86 4.41 -3.22
CA ALA A 41 24.62 3.18 -3.17
C ALA A 41 26.05 3.41 -3.69
N ASP A 42 27.02 3.01 -2.87
CA ASP A 42 28.45 2.99 -3.16
C ASP A 42 28.82 2.26 -4.46
N SER A 43 29.93 2.70 -5.06
CA SER A 43 30.42 2.51 -6.43
C SER A 43 30.65 1.07 -6.98
N VAL A 44 29.67 0.17 -6.85
CA VAL A 44 29.49 -0.93 -7.83
C VAL A 44 28.70 -0.33 -9.00
N SER A 45 29.17 -0.47 -10.25
CA SER A 45 28.56 0.15 -11.44
C SER A 45 27.03 0.05 -11.38
N LEU A 46 26.39 1.18 -11.05
CA LEU A 46 24.95 1.29 -10.79
C LEU A 46 24.14 0.72 -11.96
N ALA A 47 24.64 0.92 -13.19
CA ALA A 47 24.07 0.35 -14.40
C ALA A 47 24.01 -1.19 -14.41
N LYS A 48 25.00 -1.88 -13.82
CA LYS A 48 25.06 -3.34 -13.74
C LYS A 48 24.11 -3.89 -12.67
N LEU A 49 23.99 -3.20 -11.53
CA LEU A 49 23.01 -3.53 -10.48
C LEU A 49 21.58 -3.32 -11.00
N LEU A 50 21.25 -2.12 -11.49
CA LEU A 50 19.94 -1.81 -12.10
C LEU A 50 19.60 -2.74 -13.28
N SER A 51 20.60 -3.18 -14.05
CA SER A 51 20.40 -4.15 -15.14
C SER A 51 20.09 -5.57 -14.63
N ARG A 52 20.64 -5.98 -13.48
CA ARG A 52 20.38 -7.29 -12.88
C ARG A 52 19.03 -7.29 -12.17
N ASP A 53 18.71 -6.20 -11.50
CA ASP A 53 17.47 -6.07 -10.74
C ASP A 53 16.27 -5.98 -11.68
N SER A 54 16.41 -5.29 -12.82
CA SER A 54 15.38 -5.29 -13.88
C SER A 54 15.19 -6.64 -14.58
N ALA A 55 16.21 -7.52 -14.63
CA ALA A 55 16.05 -8.87 -15.14
C ALA A 55 15.34 -9.79 -14.13
N SER A 56 15.67 -9.64 -12.84
CA SER A 56 14.99 -10.35 -11.76
C SER A 56 13.51 -9.92 -11.68
N ALA A 57 13.25 -8.61 -11.81
CA ALA A 57 11.90 -8.06 -11.90
C ALA A 57 11.12 -8.64 -13.09
N TYR A 58 11.79 -8.87 -14.23
CA TYR A 58 11.14 -9.52 -15.37
C TYR A 58 10.72 -10.95 -15.07
N GLU A 59 11.59 -11.74 -14.44
CA GLU A 59 11.28 -13.14 -14.12
C GLU A 59 10.17 -13.26 -13.07
N GLU A 60 10.13 -12.36 -12.08
CA GLU A 60 9.03 -12.28 -11.12
C GLU A 60 7.70 -11.89 -11.79
N ALA A 61 7.73 -10.85 -12.64
CA ALA A 61 6.55 -10.43 -13.40
C ALA A 61 6.06 -11.52 -14.36
N ARG A 62 6.98 -12.27 -15.00
CA ARG A 62 6.66 -13.41 -15.85
C ARG A 62 6.02 -14.56 -15.06
N ARG A 63 6.55 -14.86 -13.86
CA ARG A 63 6.01 -15.87 -12.96
C ARG A 63 4.59 -15.52 -12.54
N ALA A 64 4.38 -14.29 -12.07
CA ALA A 64 3.06 -13.79 -11.69
C ALA A 64 2.05 -13.82 -12.86
N ALA A 65 2.49 -13.48 -14.08
CA ALA A 65 1.65 -13.54 -15.27
C ALA A 65 1.29 -14.97 -15.72
N GLY A 66 2.01 -15.99 -15.25
CA GLY A 66 1.88 -17.38 -15.70
C GLY A 66 2.30 -17.61 -17.16
N ARG A 67 2.95 -16.63 -17.80
CA ARG A 67 3.35 -16.66 -19.22
C ARG A 67 4.43 -15.63 -19.53
N SER A 68 5.06 -15.78 -20.69
CA SER A 68 5.99 -14.78 -21.23
C SER A 68 5.34 -13.41 -21.41
N LEU A 69 6.06 -12.36 -21.04
CA LEU A 69 5.64 -10.98 -21.25
C LEU A 69 6.05 -10.50 -22.64
N SER A 70 5.14 -9.81 -23.32
CA SER A 70 5.35 -9.14 -24.60
C SER A 70 6.39 -8.03 -24.45
N ALA A 71 7.27 -7.88 -25.45
CA ALA A 71 8.29 -6.84 -25.47
C ALA A 71 7.67 -5.44 -25.58
N GLY A 72 8.33 -4.43 -25.00
CA GLY A 72 7.91 -3.02 -25.07
C GLY A 72 6.53 -2.71 -24.48
N THR A 73 5.95 -3.64 -23.71
CA THR A 73 4.55 -3.59 -23.26
C THR A 73 4.47 -3.15 -21.81
N TYR A 74 3.45 -2.35 -21.48
CA TYR A 74 3.19 -1.93 -20.11
C TYR A 74 2.32 -2.95 -19.38
N TYR A 75 2.71 -3.22 -18.14
CA TYR A 75 2.05 -4.17 -17.25
C TYR A 75 1.87 -3.56 -15.87
N TYR A 76 0.89 -4.08 -15.16
CA TYR A 76 0.72 -3.78 -13.76
C TYR A 76 0.37 -5.03 -12.95
N PHE A 77 0.74 -4.98 -11.68
CA PHE A 77 0.68 -6.07 -10.72
C PHE A 77 0.31 -5.50 -9.35
N MET A 78 -0.31 -6.33 -8.52
CA MET A 78 -0.33 -6.10 -7.08
C MET A 78 0.98 -6.66 -6.50
N ASN A 79 1.76 -5.85 -5.82
CA ASN A 79 2.82 -6.36 -4.96
C ASN A 79 2.20 -6.82 -3.65
N CYS A 80 2.43 -8.06 -3.27
CA CYS A 80 1.99 -8.67 -2.04
C CYS A 80 3.19 -8.83 -1.13
N ASN A 81 3.21 -8.12 0.00
CA ASN A 81 4.12 -8.43 1.09
C ASN A 81 3.51 -9.59 1.87
N GLU A 82 4.21 -10.72 1.89
CA GLU A 82 3.70 -11.96 2.48
C GLU A 82 3.50 -11.79 3.98
N MET A 83 2.46 -12.44 4.51
CA MET A 83 2.21 -12.43 5.94
C MET A 83 3.29 -13.20 6.69
N VAL A 84 3.69 -12.66 7.84
CA VAL A 84 4.43 -13.39 8.87
C VAL A 84 3.55 -13.61 10.11
N GLU A 85 4.01 -14.45 11.03
CA GLU A 85 3.28 -14.75 12.25
C GLU A 85 2.95 -13.47 13.03
N GLY A 86 1.68 -13.31 13.43
CA GLY A 86 1.18 -12.15 14.15
C GLY A 86 0.58 -11.03 13.29
N ASP A 87 0.77 -11.03 11.96
CA ASP A 87 0.20 -9.98 11.09
C ASP A 87 -1.32 -9.99 11.05
N TYR A 88 -1.95 -11.16 11.19
CA TYR A 88 -3.41 -11.26 11.19
C TYR A 88 -4.07 -10.42 12.30
N ASN A 89 -3.40 -10.32 13.45
CA ASN A 89 -3.87 -9.54 14.59
C ASN A 89 -3.80 -8.02 14.34
N ARG A 90 -3.07 -7.59 13.31
CA ARG A 90 -2.92 -6.19 12.90
C ARG A 90 -3.98 -5.75 11.89
N ALA A 91 -4.85 -6.65 11.43
CA ALA A 91 -5.90 -6.32 10.47
C ALA A 91 -7.01 -5.48 11.13
N THR A 92 -6.92 -4.17 10.96
CA THR A 92 -7.87 -3.19 11.54
C THR A 92 -9.13 -2.98 10.70
N THR A 93 -9.17 -3.50 9.47
CA THR A 93 -10.28 -3.32 8.52
C THR A 93 -10.73 -4.67 7.94
N ASN A 94 -12.00 -4.76 7.56
CA ASN A 94 -12.58 -5.90 6.85
C ASN A 94 -11.89 -6.11 5.51
N LYS A 95 -11.60 -5.03 4.76
CA LYS A 95 -10.83 -5.15 3.52
C LYS A 95 -9.40 -5.66 3.75
N GLY A 96 -8.75 -5.24 4.83
CA GLY A 96 -7.45 -5.75 5.25
C GLY A 96 -7.49 -7.25 5.60
N ARG A 97 -8.51 -7.69 6.36
CA ARG A 97 -8.71 -9.12 6.66
C ARG A 97 -8.97 -9.93 5.39
N TRP A 98 -9.86 -9.44 4.52
CA TRP A 98 -10.16 -10.11 3.26
C TRP A 98 -8.90 -10.28 2.38
N MET A 99 -8.02 -9.27 2.32
CA MET A 99 -6.75 -9.35 1.61
C MET A 99 -5.83 -10.43 2.21
N MET A 100 -5.73 -10.50 3.54
CA MET A 100 -4.97 -11.54 4.25
C MET A 100 -5.56 -12.94 4.00
N ASP A 101 -6.88 -13.10 4.09
CA ASP A 101 -7.55 -14.40 3.88
C ASP A 101 -7.45 -14.87 2.41
N THR A 102 -7.58 -13.94 1.45
CA THR A 102 -7.65 -14.27 0.02
C THR A 102 -6.27 -14.43 -0.59
N TYR A 103 -5.35 -13.55 -0.23
CA TYR A 103 -4.04 -13.47 -0.87
C TYR A 103 -2.89 -13.72 0.08
N SER A 104 -3.11 -13.93 1.37
CA SER A 104 -2.04 -14.08 2.38
C SER A 104 -1.00 -12.95 2.30
N CYS A 105 -1.48 -11.72 2.11
CA CYS A 105 -0.67 -10.51 2.10
C CYS A 105 -0.93 -9.70 3.38
N ALA A 106 0.13 -9.22 4.04
CA ALA A 106 0.02 -8.27 5.14
C ALA A 106 -0.06 -6.82 4.66
N HIS A 107 0.54 -6.53 3.51
CA HIS A 107 0.50 -5.22 2.86
C HIS A 107 0.53 -5.37 1.35
N VAL A 108 -0.11 -4.45 0.64
CA VAL A 108 -0.11 -4.42 -0.83
C VAL A 108 0.17 -3.04 -1.40
N GLY A 109 0.58 -3.01 -2.65
CA GLY A 109 0.60 -1.78 -3.44
C GLY A 109 0.70 -2.08 -4.93
N LEU A 110 0.71 -1.03 -5.75
CA LEU A 110 0.74 -1.14 -7.20
C LEU A 110 2.19 -1.23 -7.70
N VAL A 111 2.50 -2.25 -8.50
CA VAL A 111 3.70 -2.27 -9.34
C VAL A 111 3.27 -2.03 -10.77
N VAL A 112 3.83 -1.00 -11.41
CA VAL A 112 3.51 -0.66 -12.81
C VAL A 112 4.78 -0.34 -13.57
N GLY A 113 4.91 -0.88 -14.79
CA GLY A 113 6.15 -0.73 -15.54
C GLY A 113 6.07 -1.22 -16.97
N LYS A 114 7.22 -1.21 -17.64
CA LYS A 114 7.38 -1.58 -19.04
C LYS A 114 8.45 -2.66 -19.20
N THR A 115 8.17 -3.63 -20.06
CA THR A 115 9.20 -4.56 -20.53
C THR A 115 10.11 -3.89 -21.55
N SER A 116 11.37 -4.28 -21.57
CA SER A 116 12.31 -3.84 -22.61
C SER A 116 11.87 -4.36 -23.98
N TRP A 117 12.17 -3.60 -25.04
CA TRP A 117 12.08 -4.08 -26.42
C TRP A 117 13.14 -5.14 -26.72
N LEU A 118 14.28 -5.05 -26.04
CA LEU A 118 15.42 -5.94 -26.22
C LEU A 118 15.70 -6.67 -24.90
N GLY A 119 15.50 -7.98 -24.91
CA GLY A 119 15.81 -8.87 -23.80
C GLY A 119 14.75 -8.92 -22.69
N ARG A 120 15.09 -9.65 -21.62
CA ARG A 120 14.23 -9.95 -20.48
C ARG A 120 14.47 -8.95 -19.36
N LYS A 121 13.97 -7.73 -19.53
CA LYS A 121 14.04 -6.68 -18.52
C LYS A 121 12.67 -6.08 -18.30
N PHE A 122 12.35 -5.78 -17.05
CA PHE A 122 11.15 -5.08 -16.64
C PHE A 122 11.57 -3.92 -15.74
N LYS A 123 11.29 -2.69 -16.17
CA LYS A 123 11.50 -1.49 -15.36
C LYS A 123 10.15 -1.04 -14.87
N ALA A 124 10.00 -0.95 -13.56
CA ALA A 124 8.73 -0.65 -12.92
C ALA A 124 8.92 0.20 -11.68
N HIS A 125 7.84 0.80 -11.22
CA HIS A 125 7.77 1.51 -9.96
C HIS A 125 6.79 0.80 -9.04
N TYR A 126 7.11 0.75 -7.75
CA TYR A 126 6.21 0.35 -6.69
C TYR A 126 5.61 1.60 -6.04
N ILE A 127 4.29 1.65 -5.96
CA ILE A 127 3.51 2.74 -5.36
C ILE A 127 2.66 2.14 -4.26
N HIS A 128 2.75 2.67 -3.04
CA HIS A 128 1.98 2.17 -1.91
C HIS A 128 1.77 3.25 -0.86
N ILE A 129 0.90 2.98 0.11
CA ILE A 129 0.71 3.84 1.26
C ILE A 129 1.43 3.31 2.49
N ARG A 130 1.78 4.22 3.39
CA ARG A 130 2.35 3.96 4.71
C ARG A 130 1.71 4.90 5.74
N THR A 131 1.84 4.53 7.02
CA THR A 131 1.49 5.41 8.12
C THR A 131 2.71 6.21 8.54
N PHE A 132 2.56 7.53 8.56
CA PHE A 132 3.55 8.48 9.06
C PHE A 132 3.06 9.12 10.35
N SER A 133 3.95 9.84 11.03
CA SER A 133 3.61 10.61 12.24
C SER A 133 2.49 11.64 12.02
N ASP A 134 2.32 12.12 10.79
CA ASP A 134 1.33 13.11 10.40
C ASP A 134 0.15 12.53 9.60
N GLY A 135 -0.01 11.21 9.59
CA GLY A 135 -1.13 10.52 8.95
C GLY A 135 -0.71 9.54 7.85
N LEU A 136 -1.65 9.12 7.02
CA LEU A 136 -1.35 8.26 5.87
C LEU A 136 -0.68 9.06 4.76
N GLY A 137 0.32 8.46 4.14
CA GLY A 137 1.02 9.03 3.00
C GLY A 137 1.30 7.98 1.94
N GLN A 138 1.41 8.42 0.68
CA GLN A 138 1.84 7.57 -0.42
C GLN A 138 3.33 7.77 -0.70
N THR A 139 4.05 6.65 -0.79
CA THR A 139 5.44 6.58 -1.23
C THR A 139 5.54 5.85 -2.57
N HIS A 140 6.62 6.11 -3.29
CA HIS A 140 6.94 5.34 -4.50
C HIS A 140 8.45 5.25 -4.69
N HIS A 141 8.90 4.16 -5.30
CA HIS A 141 10.30 3.94 -5.67
C HIS A 141 10.40 2.94 -6.82
N ASP A 142 11.60 2.78 -7.38
CA ASP A 142 11.86 1.73 -8.37
C ASP A 142 11.57 0.35 -7.77
N TYR A 143 10.86 -0.48 -8.53
CA TYR A 143 10.54 -1.83 -8.10
C TYR A 143 11.72 -2.76 -8.31
N ASN A 144 12.15 -3.37 -7.23
CA ASN A 144 13.08 -4.50 -7.22
C ASN A 144 12.43 -5.64 -6.44
N PRO A 145 12.51 -6.90 -6.91
CA PRO A 145 12.02 -8.03 -6.14
C PRO A 145 12.77 -8.16 -4.82
N TYR A 146 12.03 -8.37 -3.74
CA TYR A 146 12.57 -8.63 -2.40
C TYR A 146 12.06 -9.96 -1.86
N GLU A 147 12.78 -10.51 -0.90
CA GLU A 147 12.31 -11.67 -0.13
C GLU A 147 11.01 -11.33 0.60
N HIS A 148 10.13 -12.32 0.76
CA HIS A 148 8.78 -12.15 1.33
C HIS A 148 7.90 -11.14 0.58
N GLN A 149 8.18 -10.94 -0.71
CA GLN A 149 7.29 -10.23 -1.62
C GLN A 149 7.04 -11.09 -2.85
N ARG A 150 5.82 -11.04 -3.37
CA ARG A 150 5.46 -11.65 -4.67
C ARG A 150 4.54 -10.74 -5.46
N LEU A 151 4.61 -10.87 -6.78
CA LEU A 151 3.66 -10.20 -7.66
C LEU A 151 2.42 -11.06 -7.88
N ILE A 152 1.26 -10.41 -7.89
CA ILE A 152 -0.02 -10.97 -8.33
C ILE A 152 -0.42 -10.23 -9.60
N TRP A 153 -0.77 -10.99 -10.64
CA TRP A 153 -1.09 -10.45 -11.96
C TRP A 153 -2.29 -9.49 -11.91
N GLY A 154 -2.07 -8.26 -12.37
CA GLY A 154 -3.14 -7.28 -12.59
C GLY A 154 -3.58 -7.27 -14.06
N GLY A 155 -2.68 -6.90 -14.96
CA GLY A 155 -3.03 -6.83 -16.37
C GLY A 155 -2.01 -6.13 -17.27
N LYS A 156 -2.42 -5.95 -18.52
CA LYS A 156 -1.77 -5.05 -19.48
C LYS A 156 -2.36 -3.65 -19.34
N THR A 157 -1.56 -2.63 -19.58
CA THR A 157 -2.01 -1.24 -19.64
C THR A 157 -1.28 -0.50 -20.78
N THR A 158 -1.47 0.81 -20.87
CA THR A 158 -0.83 1.69 -21.86
C THR A 158 0.16 2.64 -21.19
N GLU A 159 1.07 3.21 -21.98
CA GLU A 159 2.02 4.22 -21.51
C GLU A 159 1.35 5.43 -20.86
N SER A 160 0.27 5.94 -21.47
CA SER A 160 -0.48 7.08 -20.96
C SER A 160 -1.13 6.80 -19.60
N LYS A 161 -1.60 5.57 -19.39
CA LYS A 161 -2.25 5.17 -18.15
C LYS A 161 -1.24 4.83 -17.05
N ALA A 162 -0.16 4.15 -17.42
CA ALA A 162 0.97 3.81 -16.56
C ALA A 162 1.90 5.00 -16.22
N ASN A 163 1.50 6.22 -16.56
CA ASN A 163 2.28 7.40 -16.24
C ASN A 163 2.42 7.57 -14.72
N LEU A 164 3.67 7.51 -14.24
CA LEU A 164 3.97 7.54 -12.80
C LEU A 164 3.44 8.80 -12.12
N ASN A 165 3.69 9.98 -12.69
CA ASN A 165 3.25 11.25 -12.10
C ASN A 165 1.73 11.29 -11.95
N ARG A 166 0.99 10.89 -13.01
CA ARG A 166 -0.47 10.79 -12.98
C ARG A 166 -0.96 9.88 -11.85
N LEU A 167 -0.37 8.68 -11.70
CA LEU A 167 -0.77 7.73 -10.66
C LEU A 167 -0.41 8.25 -9.27
N VAL A 168 0.76 8.86 -9.12
CA VAL A 168 1.22 9.43 -7.85
C VAL A 168 0.30 10.56 -7.42
N ASP A 169 -0.03 11.48 -8.33
CA ASP A 169 -0.91 12.61 -8.06
C ASP A 169 -2.34 12.14 -7.75
N ALA A 170 -2.85 11.16 -8.51
CA ALA A 170 -4.16 10.56 -8.24
C ALA A 170 -4.22 9.93 -6.84
N GLY A 171 -3.22 9.13 -6.46
CA GLY A 171 -3.21 8.48 -5.16
C GLY A 171 -2.98 9.44 -3.99
N ARG A 172 -2.19 10.50 -4.17
CA ARG A 172 -2.08 11.61 -3.19
C ARG A 172 -3.42 12.34 -3.03
N SER A 173 -4.08 12.65 -4.14
CA SER A 173 -5.40 13.29 -4.12
C SER A 173 -6.46 12.41 -3.47
N TRP A 174 -6.38 11.09 -3.69
CA TRP A 174 -7.30 10.13 -3.08
C TRP A 174 -7.13 10.04 -1.57
N LEU A 175 -5.89 10.08 -1.06
CA LEU A 175 -5.64 10.09 0.37
C LEU A 175 -6.23 11.33 1.06
N ASN A 176 -6.27 12.48 0.41
CA ASN A 176 -6.95 13.71 0.88
C ASN A 176 -6.76 14.05 2.38
N GLY A 177 -5.55 13.88 2.93
CA GLY A 177 -5.27 14.15 4.35
C GLY A 177 -5.79 13.08 5.33
N ALA A 178 -6.03 11.85 4.87
CA ALA A 178 -6.41 10.74 5.71
C ALA A 178 -5.37 10.50 6.81
N MET A 179 -5.82 10.50 8.07
CA MET A 179 -4.94 10.41 9.24
C MET A 179 -4.72 8.98 9.71
N VAL A 180 -5.66 8.07 9.43
CA VAL A 180 -5.68 6.71 9.98
C VAL A 180 -6.16 5.71 8.93
N ILE A 181 -5.83 4.44 9.13
CA ILE A 181 -6.31 3.33 8.30
C ILE A 181 -7.83 3.16 8.52
N THR A 182 -8.59 3.16 7.42
CA THR A 182 -10.03 2.89 7.40
C THR A 182 -10.41 1.94 6.26
N GLU A 183 -11.68 1.52 6.18
CA GLU A 183 -12.17 0.70 5.05
C GLU A 183 -11.98 1.40 3.70
N GLU A 184 -12.09 2.73 3.70
CA GLU A 184 -11.86 3.56 2.53
C GLU A 184 -10.35 3.78 2.32
N HIS A 185 -9.60 4.05 3.39
CA HIS A 185 -8.18 4.40 3.32
C HIS A 185 -7.31 3.29 3.91
N ASN A 186 -7.07 2.24 3.11
CA ASN A 186 -6.13 1.17 3.42
C ASN A 186 -5.35 0.75 2.16
N CYS A 187 -4.31 -0.07 2.33
CA CYS A 187 -3.42 -0.44 1.24
C CYS A 187 -4.11 -1.19 0.09
N MET A 188 -5.10 -2.04 0.40
CA MET A 188 -5.87 -2.74 -0.62
C MET A 188 -6.81 -1.79 -1.38
N ALA A 189 -7.53 -0.92 -0.67
CA ALA A 189 -8.40 0.08 -1.30
C ALA A 189 -7.59 1.05 -2.19
N HIS A 190 -6.40 1.45 -1.74
CA HIS A 190 -5.49 2.28 -2.51
C HIS A 190 -5.00 1.58 -3.77
N TYR A 191 -4.59 0.32 -3.67
CA TYR A 191 -4.22 -0.50 -4.82
C TYR A 191 -5.37 -0.59 -5.83
N GLU A 192 -6.58 -0.95 -5.38
CA GLU A 192 -7.77 -1.06 -6.24
C GLU A 192 -8.09 0.26 -6.94
N TYR A 193 -8.00 1.38 -6.21
CA TYR A 193 -8.20 2.71 -6.77
C TYR A 193 -7.20 2.99 -7.89
N LEU A 194 -5.89 2.83 -7.65
CA LEU A 194 -4.89 3.08 -8.69
C LEU A 194 -5.00 2.10 -9.85
N ALA A 195 -5.29 0.83 -9.59
CA ALA A 195 -5.49 -0.19 -10.62
C ALA A 195 -6.70 0.14 -11.52
N SER A 196 -7.75 0.76 -10.98
CA SER A 196 -8.91 1.20 -11.78
C SER A 196 -8.59 2.29 -12.82
N LEU A 197 -7.44 2.96 -12.66
CA LEU A 197 -6.97 4.02 -13.57
C LEU A 197 -6.09 3.51 -14.73
N LEU A 198 -5.83 2.19 -14.76
CA LEU A 198 -4.95 1.49 -15.71
C LEU A 198 -5.71 0.82 -16.88
#